data_AF-A0A7Z8K3N5-F1
#
_entry.id   AF-A0A7Z8K3N5-F1
#
_cell.length_a   1.000
_cell.length_b   1.000
_cell.length_c   1.000
_cell.angle_alpha   90.00
_cell.angle_beta   90.00
_cell.angle_gamma   90.00
#
_symmetry.space_group_name_H-M   'P 1'
#
loop_
_entity.id
_entity.type
_entity.pdbx_description
1 polymer ?
#
loop_
_entity_poly.entity_id
_entity_poly.type
_entity_poly.pdbx_seq_one_letter_code
_entity_poly.pdbx_strand_id
1 'polypeptide(L)'
;MTRMHIDELVLADATGVWAVRSASETVYFVDADSSLLLRQPRPESSLGPGDGRWVPLVAVEALFRGDLGVIRVGDRHRYLYDWDPEGRDYGYWIQRLVTSIDYVEAEELAELPSFPQDDPL
;
A
#
# COMPACT_ATOMS: atom_id res chain seq x y z
N MET A 1 10.93 -5.17 20.55
CA MET A 1 9.47 -5.37 20.56
C MET A 1 9.12 -6.21 19.35
N THR A 2 8.23 -7.20 19.49
CA THR A 2 7.85 -8.08 18.37
C THR A 2 6.79 -7.36 17.55
N ARG A 3 7.11 -7.06 16.29
CA ARG A 3 6.19 -6.42 15.34
C ARG A 3 4.98 -7.31 15.09
N MET A 4 3.78 -6.74 15.05
CA MET A 4 2.59 -7.50 14.68
C MET A 4 2.68 -7.92 13.21
N HIS A 5 2.62 -9.22 12.96
CA HIS A 5 2.72 -9.84 11.64
C HIS A 5 1.45 -10.63 11.35
N ILE A 6 0.95 -10.54 10.13
CA ILE A 6 -0.26 -11.26 9.68
C ILE A 6 -0.05 -11.86 8.29
N ASP A 7 -0.76 -12.96 8.01
CA ASP A 7 -0.75 -13.58 6.68
C ASP A 7 -1.78 -12.95 5.73
N GLU A 8 -2.80 -12.30 6.28
CA GLU A 8 -3.94 -11.74 5.55
C GLU A 8 -4.40 -10.41 6.16
N LEU A 9 -4.39 -9.36 5.34
CA LEU A 9 -4.90 -8.03 5.65
C LEU A 9 -6.22 -7.80 4.91
N VAL A 10 -7.33 -7.83 5.63
CA VAL A 10 -8.66 -7.48 5.11
C VAL A 10 -8.90 -5.99 5.35
N LEU A 11 -8.92 -5.20 4.27
CA LEU A 11 -8.92 -3.73 4.39
C LEU A 11 -10.17 -3.17 5.08
N ALA A 12 -11.31 -3.86 4.97
CA ALA A 12 -12.56 -3.44 5.60
C ALA A 12 -12.57 -3.57 7.13
N ASP A 13 -11.71 -4.44 7.69
CA ASP A 13 -11.67 -4.76 9.12
C ASP A 13 -10.38 -4.27 9.80
N ALA A 14 -9.40 -3.85 8.99
CA ALA A 14 -8.10 -3.42 9.47
C ALA A 14 -8.11 -1.96 9.93
N THR A 15 -7.16 -1.64 10.81
CA THR A 15 -6.90 -0.27 11.25
C THR A 15 -5.41 0.02 11.21
N GLY A 16 -5.04 1.29 11.09
CA GLY A 16 -3.65 1.76 11.05
C GLY A 16 -2.91 1.42 9.76
N VAL A 17 -1.58 1.57 9.84
CA VAL A 17 -0.69 1.45 8.68
C VAL A 17 0.02 0.09 8.66
N TRP A 18 0.06 -0.52 7.48
CA TRP A 18 0.65 -1.84 7.25
C TRP A 18 1.70 -1.77 6.15
N ALA A 19 2.88 -2.34 6.41
CA ALA A 19 3.94 -2.54 5.43
C ALA A 19 3.75 -3.89 4.74
N VAL A 20 3.52 -3.85 3.43
CA VAL A 20 3.39 -5.01 2.55
C VAL A 20 4.69 -5.17 1.77
N ARG A 21 5.44 -6.21 2.12
CA ARG A 21 6.71 -6.55 1.46
C ARG A 21 6.49 -7.67 0.47
N SER A 22 7.31 -7.70 -0.56
CA SER A 22 7.20 -8.67 -1.64
C SER A 22 8.55 -9.23 -2.03
N ALA A 23 8.58 -10.13 -3.01
CA ALA A 23 9.81 -10.62 -3.64
C ALA A 23 10.56 -9.54 -4.47
N SER A 24 10.25 -8.25 -4.27
CA SER A 24 11.03 -7.11 -4.73
C SER A 24 11.34 -6.20 -3.55
N GLU A 25 12.36 -5.35 -3.70
CA GLU A 25 12.73 -4.41 -2.64
C GLU A 25 11.76 -3.22 -2.50
N THR A 26 10.84 -3.03 -3.46
CA THR A 26 9.75 -2.05 -3.32
C THR A 26 8.83 -2.45 -2.15
N VAL A 27 8.61 -1.52 -1.23
CA VAL A 27 7.66 -1.69 -0.13
C VAL A 27 6.41 -0.86 -0.42
N TYR A 28 5.25 -1.46 -0.20
CA TYR A 28 3.97 -0.77 -0.23
C TYR A 28 3.52 -0.58 1.21
N PHE A 29 3.07 0.62 1.55
CA PHE A 29 2.45 0.93 2.81
C PHE A 29 0.98 1.22 2.55
N VAL A 30 0.10 0.61 3.33
CA VAL A 30 -1.34 0.80 3.23
C VAL A 30 -1.83 1.36 4.54
N ASP A 31 -2.44 2.54 4.49
CA ASP A 31 -3.20 3.08 5.60
C ASP A 31 -4.66 2.62 5.44
N ALA A 32 -5.11 1.74 6.33
CA ALA A 32 -6.46 1.21 6.31
C ALA A 32 -7.50 2.24 6.80
N ASP A 33 -7.09 3.19 7.66
CA ASP A 33 -8.03 4.14 8.26
C ASP A 33 -8.49 5.19 7.24
N SER A 34 -7.57 5.69 6.42
CA SER A 34 -7.86 6.72 5.40
C SER A 34 -7.91 6.19 3.97
N SER A 35 -7.74 4.87 3.78
CA SER A 35 -7.63 4.23 2.47
C SER A 35 -6.56 4.89 1.59
N LEU A 36 -5.33 4.95 2.10
CA LEU A 36 -4.19 5.51 1.36
C LEU A 36 -3.15 4.45 1.03
N LEU A 37 -2.44 4.67 -0.06
CA LEU A 37 -1.31 3.89 -0.51
C LEU A 37 -0.06 4.77 -0.58
N LEU A 38 1.05 4.26 -0.06
CA LEU A 38 2.38 4.79 -0.32
C LEU A 38 3.23 3.68 -0.93
N ARG A 39 3.81 3.95 -2.10
CA ARG A 39 4.80 3.07 -2.71
C ARG A 39 6.19 3.67 -2.52
N GLN A 40 7.07 2.92 -1.87
CA GLN A 40 8.49 3.27 -1.72
C GLN A 40 9.36 2.39 -2.64
N PRO A 41 9.65 2.85 -3.86
CA PRO A 41 10.60 2.17 -4.73
C PRO A 41 12.03 2.22 -4.16
N ARG A 42 12.83 1.21 -4.51
CA ARG A 42 14.28 1.19 -4.31
C ARG A 42 15.00 1.50 -5.63
N PRO A 43 16.32 1.80 -5.64
CA PRO A 43 17.01 2.30 -6.83
C PRO A 43 16.79 1.50 -8.14
N GLU A 44 16.63 0.18 -8.05
CA GLU A 44 16.40 -0.70 -9.20
C GLU A 44 14.92 -0.87 -9.59
N SER A 45 14.01 -0.20 -8.89
CA SER A 45 12.57 -0.29 -9.14
C SER A 45 12.15 0.64 -10.29
N SER A 46 11.21 0.20 -11.12
CA SER A 46 10.49 1.12 -11.99
C SER A 46 9.82 2.21 -11.16
N LEU A 47 9.97 3.46 -11.61
CA LEU A 47 9.33 4.62 -11.03
C LEU A 47 8.05 4.96 -11.80
N GLY A 48 7.10 5.59 -11.13
CA GLY A 48 5.91 6.14 -11.77
C GLY A 48 5.17 7.15 -10.88
N PRO A 49 4.03 7.66 -11.37
CA PRO A 49 3.26 8.67 -10.65
C PRO A 49 2.83 8.18 -9.25
N GLY A 50 2.87 9.09 -8.27
CA GLY A 50 2.49 8.79 -6.89
C GLY A 50 3.57 8.14 -6.04
N ASP A 51 4.71 7.70 -6.60
CA ASP A 51 5.81 7.15 -5.80
C ASP A 51 6.35 8.15 -4.77
N GLY A 52 6.71 7.64 -3.58
CA GLY A 52 7.31 8.45 -2.52
C GLY A 52 6.36 9.40 -1.78
N ARG A 53 5.05 9.34 -2.07
CA ARG A 53 4.00 10.04 -1.31
C ARG A 53 2.78 9.16 -1.11
N TRP A 54 1.93 9.54 -0.16
CA TRP A 54 0.62 8.92 0.03
C TRP A 54 -0.35 9.39 -1.06
N VAL A 55 -1.11 8.44 -1.61
CA VAL A 55 -2.15 8.66 -2.62
C VAL A 55 -3.40 7.86 -2.26
N PRO A 56 -4.61 8.33 -2.57
CA PRO A 56 -5.83 7.54 -2.38
C PRO A 56 -5.74 6.14 -3.00
N LEU A 57 -6.00 5.12 -2.18
CA LEU A 57 -6.15 3.74 -2.59
C LEU A 57 -7.60 3.50 -3.00
N VAL A 58 -7.83 3.29 -4.28
CA VAL A 58 -9.17 3.11 -4.85
C VAL A 58 -9.63 1.67 -4.73
N ALA A 59 -8.74 0.72 -5.03
CA ALA A 59 -9.05 -0.71 -4.94
C ALA A 59 -7.79 -1.56 -4.83
N VAL A 60 -7.94 -2.73 -4.21
CA VAL A 60 -6.93 -3.79 -4.25
C VAL A 60 -7.58 -5.07 -4.76
N GLU A 61 -6.90 -5.73 -5.70
CA GLU A 61 -7.34 -6.97 -6.31
C GLU A 61 -6.23 -8.03 -6.20
N ALA A 62 -6.53 -9.17 -5.60
CA ALA A 62 -5.65 -10.32 -5.57
C ALA A 62 -5.64 -11.02 -6.93
N LEU A 63 -4.46 -11.25 -7.51
CA LEU A 63 -4.33 -11.75 -8.89
C LEU A 63 -4.39 -13.28 -8.98
N PHE A 64 -4.07 -14.01 -7.91
CA PHE A 64 -4.21 -15.48 -7.91
C PHE A 64 -5.54 -15.92 -7.35
N ARG A 65 -6.00 -15.31 -6.26
CA ARG A 65 -7.28 -15.65 -5.61
C ARG A 65 -8.49 -14.94 -6.25
N GLY A 66 -8.32 -13.74 -6.78
CA GLY A 66 -9.40 -12.94 -7.39
C GLY A 66 -10.22 -12.12 -6.39
N ASP A 67 -9.86 -12.10 -5.10
CA ASP A 67 -10.59 -11.36 -4.07
C ASP A 67 -10.31 -9.85 -4.16
N LEU A 68 -11.30 -9.04 -3.79
CA LEU A 68 -11.17 -7.59 -3.69
C LEU A 68 -11.01 -7.17 -2.23
N GLY A 69 -10.15 -6.18 -1.98
CA GLY A 69 -9.95 -5.58 -0.65
C GLY A 69 -9.19 -6.45 0.34
N VAL A 70 -8.50 -7.50 -0.13
CA VAL A 70 -7.70 -8.39 0.73
C VAL A 70 -6.29 -8.53 0.18
N ILE A 71 -5.29 -8.40 1.06
CA ILE A 71 -3.88 -8.59 0.75
C ILE A 71 -3.37 -9.82 1.50
N ARG A 72 -2.75 -10.78 0.79
CA ARG A 72 -2.24 -12.03 1.39
C ARG A 72 -0.78 -12.32 1.08
N VAL A 73 -0.07 -12.86 2.07
CA VAL A 73 1.21 -13.53 1.85
C VAL A 73 1.02 -14.67 0.84
N GLY A 74 1.93 -14.76 -0.14
CA GLY A 74 1.86 -15.77 -1.20
C GLY A 74 0.93 -15.44 -2.37
N ASP A 75 0.37 -14.22 -2.44
CA ASP A 75 -0.37 -13.72 -3.61
C ASP A 75 0.31 -12.47 -4.21
N ARG A 76 -0.14 -12.02 -5.38
CA ARG A 76 0.23 -10.76 -6.01
C ARG A 76 -0.99 -9.88 -6.05
N HIS A 77 -0.81 -8.59 -5.83
CA HIS A 77 -1.94 -7.65 -5.77
C HIS A 77 -1.75 -6.55 -6.81
N ARG A 78 -2.87 -6.19 -7.44
CA ARG A 78 -3.01 -4.96 -8.20
C ARG A 78 -3.58 -3.89 -7.27
N TYR A 79 -2.85 -2.80 -7.13
CA TYR A 79 -3.30 -1.61 -6.42
C TYR A 79 -3.76 -0.59 -7.46
N LEU A 80 -5.02 -0.20 -7.41
CA LEU A 80 -5.57 0.92 -8.16
C LEU A 80 -5.53 2.15 -7.25
N TYR A 81 -4.94 3.24 -7.72
CA TYR A 81 -4.76 4.45 -6.92
C TYR A 81 -5.04 5.71 -7.73
N ASP A 82 -5.46 6.75 -7.02
CA ASP A 82 -5.64 8.08 -7.59
C ASP A 82 -4.43 8.95 -7.22
N TRP A 83 -3.57 9.25 -8.19
CA TRP A 83 -2.41 10.12 -7.97
C TRP A 83 -2.66 11.57 -8.42
N ASP A 84 -3.78 11.83 -9.10
CA ASP A 84 -4.14 13.14 -9.64
C ASP A 84 -5.67 13.29 -9.60
N PRO A 85 -6.22 13.77 -8.47
CA PRO A 85 -7.67 13.88 -8.27
C PRO A 85 -8.37 14.82 -9.27
N GLU A 86 -7.64 15.77 -9.87
CA GLU A 86 -8.16 16.63 -10.93
C GLU A 86 -8.09 15.96 -12.32
N GLY A 87 -7.29 14.88 -12.41
CA GLY A 87 -7.14 14.04 -13.57
C GLY A 87 -8.35 13.15 -13.83
N ARG A 88 -8.36 12.49 -15.00
CA ARG A 88 -9.44 11.57 -15.41
C ARG A 88 -9.08 10.10 -15.24
N ASP A 89 -7.81 9.81 -14.97
CA ASP A 89 -7.24 8.47 -15.06
C ASP A 89 -6.65 8.03 -13.73
N TYR A 90 -6.94 6.78 -13.35
CA TYR A 90 -6.30 6.13 -12.21
C TYR A 90 -4.95 5.51 -12.61
N GLY A 91 -4.01 5.51 -11.67
CA GLY A 91 -2.79 4.73 -11.76
C GLY A 91 -3.00 3.30 -11.25
N TYR A 92 -2.15 2.37 -11.68
CA TYR A 92 -2.10 1.06 -11.05
C TYR A 92 -0.68 0.50 -10.95
N TRP A 93 -0.46 -0.29 -9.90
CA TRP A 93 0.76 -1.09 -9.74
C TRP A 93 0.40 -2.54 -9.49
N ILE A 94 1.14 -3.44 -10.12
CA ILE A 94 1.10 -4.88 -9.81
C ILE A 94 2.40 -5.24 -9.13
N GLN A 95 2.32 -5.58 -7.84
CA GLN A 95 3.50 -5.96 -7.09
C GLN A 95 3.96 -7.40 -7.38
N ARG A 96 5.17 -7.73 -6.91
CA ARG A 96 5.66 -9.11 -6.85
C ARG A 96 4.94 -9.88 -5.74
N LEU A 97 5.22 -11.17 -5.63
CA LEU A 97 4.62 -12.05 -4.61
C LEU A 97 4.81 -11.46 -3.22
N VAL A 98 3.75 -11.26 -2.43
CA VAL A 98 3.84 -10.82 -1.04
C VAL A 98 4.64 -11.84 -0.24
N THR A 99 5.56 -11.37 0.58
CA THR A 99 6.39 -12.18 1.47
C THR A 99 6.17 -11.87 2.94
N SER A 100 5.73 -10.66 3.29
CA SER A 100 5.30 -10.33 4.65
C SER A 100 4.31 -9.17 4.66
N ILE A 101 3.47 -9.15 5.69
CA ILE A 101 2.58 -8.04 6.02
C ILE A 101 2.79 -7.74 7.50
N ASP A 102 3.25 -6.52 7.79
CA ASP A 102 3.68 -6.16 9.13
C ASP A 102 3.08 -4.80 9.53
N TYR A 103 2.53 -4.69 10.73
CA TYR A 103 2.03 -3.42 11.27
C TYR A 103 3.16 -2.40 11.35
N VAL A 104 2.88 -1.13 11.06
CA VAL A 104 3.85 -0.04 11.15
C VAL A 104 3.64 0.68 12.47
N GLU A 105 4.60 0.51 13.38
CA GLU A 105 4.61 1.17 14.68
C GLU A 105 4.85 2.68 14.52
N ALA A 106 4.51 3.45 15.56
CA ALA A 106 4.57 4.91 15.54
C ALA A 106 5.96 5.46 15.18
N GLU A 107 7.03 4.83 15.67
CA GLU A 107 8.41 5.24 15.38
C GLU A 107 8.76 5.08 13.90
N GLU A 108 8.34 3.98 13.27
CA GLU A 108 8.56 3.75 11.83
C GLU A 108 7.66 4.64 10.99
N LEU A 109 6.40 4.86 11.42
CA LEU A 109 5.49 5.77 10.76
C LEU A 109 6.05 7.21 10.71
N ALA A 110 6.76 7.64 11.74
CA ALA A 110 7.41 8.96 11.80
C ALA A 110 8.55 9.12 10.77
N GLU A 111 9.11 8.02 10.25
CA GLU A 111 10.12 8.03 9.18
C GLU A 111 9.50 8.04 7.78
N LEU A 112 8.20 7.78 7.66
CA LEU A 112 7.49 7.80 6.38
C LEU A 112 7.15 9.25 5.97
N PRO A 113 6.92 9.50 4.66
CA PRO A 113 6.31 10.73 4.21
C PRO A 113 5.06 11.06 5.01
N SER A 114 4.86 12.34 5.36
CA SER A 114 3.65 12.77 6.04
C SER A 114 2.42 12.50 5.17
N PHE A 115 1.30 12.16 5.82
CA PHE A 115 0.02 12.07 5.15
C PHE A 115 -0.32 13.38 4.42
N PRO A 116 -1.14 13.32 3.36
CA PRO A 116 -1.66 14.52 2.74
C PRO A 116 -2.34 15.35 3.83
N GLN A 117 -1.90 16.59 4.03
CA GLN A 117 -2.67 17.52 4.86
C GLN A 117 -3.96 17.77 4.08
N ASP A 118 -5.12 17.61 4.73
CA ASP A 118 -6.41 17.89 4.11
C ASP A 118 -6.36 19.23 3.36
N ASP A 119 -6.31 19.21 2.03
CA ASP A 119 -7.04 20.22 1.28
C ASP A 119 -8.48 19.72 1.30
N PRO A 120 -9.41 20.43 1.95
CA PRO A 120 -10.79 19.97 2.02
C PRO A 120 -11.31 19.85 0.58
N LEU A 121 -11.67 18.62 0.19
CA LEU A 121 -12.51 18.36 -0.98
C LEU A 121 -13.84 19.12 -0.87
#